data_AF-A0A4Q0YZ66-F1
#
_entry.id   AF-A0A4Q0YZ66-F1
#
_cell.length_a   1.000
_cell.length_b   1.000
_cell.length_c   1.000
_cell.angle_alpha   90.00
_cell.angle_beta   90.00
_cell.angle_gamma   90.00
#
_symmetry.space_group_name_H-M   'P 1'
#
loop_
_entity.id
_entity.type
_entity.pdbx_description
1 polymer ?
#
loop_
_entity_poly.entity_id
_entity_poly.type
_entity_poly.pdbx_seq_one_letter_code
_entity_poly.pdbx_strand_id
1 'polypeptide(L)' 'MTNNETQNNRWMSPKNFELKYQIKQSTQAKMRMKKLIPFSKIGKFIRYDQIEIDKWFENHKVVEIRDLF' A
#
# COMPACT_ATOMS: atom_id res chain seq x y z
N MET A 1 25.13 20.07 3.02
CA MET A 1 23.68 19.78 2.86
C MET A 1 23.61 18.47 2.09
N THR A 2 23.21 17.38 2.74
CA THR A 2 23.35 16.02 2.20
C THR A 2 22.43 15.82 0.99
N ASN A 3 23.04 15.42 -0.12
CA ASN A 3 22.38 14.92 -1.33
C ASN A 3 21.51 13.72 -0.93
N ASN A 4 20.21 13.94 -0.74
CA ASN A 4 19.25 12.85 -0.58
C ASN A 4 18.96 12.30 -1.98
N GLU A 5 19.86 11.46 -2.48
CA GLU A 5 19.51 10.51 -3.52
C GLU A 5 18.25 9.78 -3.05
N THR A 6 17.18 9.94 -3.82
CA THR A 6 15.91 9.26 -3.63
C THR A 6 16.14 7.77 -3.89
N GLN A 7 16.67 7.08 -2.88
CA GLN A 7 16.66 5.63 -2.80
C GLN A 7 15.20 5.22 -2.90
N ASN A 8 14.83 4.82 -4.10
CA ASN A 8 13.47 4.53 -4.53
C ASN A 8 13.05 3.23 -3.81
N ASN A 9 12.71 3.36 -2.53
CA ASN A 9 12.35 2.27 -1.64
C ASN A 9 10.96 1.76 -2.02
N ARG A 10 10.89 1.08 -3.16
CA ARG A 10 9.72 0.40 -3.71
C ARG A 10 9.02 -0.46 -2.66
N TRP A 11 9.79 -1.03 -1.74
CA TRP A 11 9.29 -1.90 -0.68
C TRP A 11 9.10 -1.14 0.63
N MET A 12 7.88 -1.20 1.17
CA MET A 12 7.51 -0.56 2.42
C MET A 12 7.18 -1.59 3.50
N SER A 13 7.61 -1.30 4.74
CA SER A 13 7.14 -2.01 5.93
C SER A 13 5.72 -1.56 6.30
N PRO A 14 4.98 -2.30 7.15
CA PRO A 14 3.70 -1.84 7.68
C PRO A 14 3.75 -0.47 8.36
N LYS A 15 4.85 -0.15 9.03
CA LYS A 15 5.09 1.16 9.66
C LYS A 15 5.25 2.27 8.62
N ASN A 16 6.04 2.03 7.57
CA ASN A 16 6.23 3.02 6.49
C ASN A 16 4.94 3.21 5.67
N PHE A 17 4.18 2.12 5.47
CA PHE A 17 2.87 2.18 4.84
C PHE A 17 1.89 3.05 5.64
N GLU A 18 1.86 2.89 6.97
CA GLU A 18 1.05 3.74 7.85
C GLU A 18 1.49 5.20 7.77
N LEU A 19 2.79 5.47 7.80
CA LEU A 19 3.31 6.84 7.69
C LEU A 19 2.95 7.48 6.34
N LYS A 20 3.02 6.73 5.25
CA LYS A 20 2.80 7.24 3.89
C LYS A 20 1.31 7.43 3.56
N TYR A 21 0.50 6.41 3.82
CA TYR A 21 -0.90 6.38 3.38
C TYR A 21 -1.90 6.59 4.54
N GLN A 22 -1.41 6.80 5.77
CA GLN A 22 -2.23 7.04 6.97
C GLN A 22 -3.20 5.89 7.32
N ILE A 23 -2.96 4.68 6.80
CA ILE A 23 -3.72 3.47 7.15
C ILE A 23 -3.03 2.77 8.32
N LYS A 24 -3.69 2.71 9.48
CA LYS A 24 -3.18 2.10 10.71
C LYS A 24 -2.71 0.67 10.52
N GLN A 25 -1.60 0.28 11.17
CA GLN A 25 -1.08 -1.10 11.12
C GLN A 25 -2.11 -2.17 11.54
N SER A 26 -3.00 -1.86 12.48
CA SER A 26 -4.10 -2.75 12.89
C SER A 26 -5.13 -2.94 11.76
N THR A 27 -5.49 -1.86 11.04
CA THR A 27 -6.33 -1.92 9.85
C THR A 27 -5.65 -2.71 8.74
N GLN A 28 -4.37 -2.44 8.47
CA GLN A 28 -3.59 -3.21 7.51
C GLN A 28 -3.59 -4.72 7.84
N ALA A 29 -3.44 -5.09 9.12
CA ALA A 29 -3.49 -6.49 9.57
C ALA A 29 -4.85 -7.14 9.27
N LYS A 30 -5.95 -6.44 9.56
CA LYS A 30 -7.31 -6.90 9.22
C LYS A 30 -7.50 -7.05 7.72
N MET A 31 -7.01 -6.11 6.92
CA MET A 31 -7.09 -6.17 5.45
C MET A 31 -6.28 -7.33 4.88
N ARG A 32 -5.05 -7.55 5.36
CA ARG A 32 -4.21 -8.69 4.96
C ARG A 32 -4.87 -10.03 5.30
N MET A 33 -5.44 -10.14 6.51
CA MET A 33 -6.18 -11.34 6.93
C MET A 33 -7.35 -11.63 5.99
N LYS A 34 -8.09 -10.60 5.58
CA LYS A 34 -9.20 -10.71 4.61
C LYS A 34 -8.75 -10.74 3.15
N LYS A 35 -7.44 -10.70 2.86
CA LYS A 35 -6.86 -10.61 1.52
C LYS A 35 -7.39 -9.43 0.68
N LEU A 36 -7.71 -8.31 1.34
CA LEU A 36 -8.25 -7.10 0.70
C LEU A 36 -7.18 -6.11 0.22
N ILE A 37 -5.93 -6.29 0.66
CA ILE A 37 -4.80 -5.44 0.29
C ILE A 37 -3.65 -6.34 -0.17
N PRO A 38 -2.97 -6.02 -1.28
CA PRO A 38 -1.82 -6.80 -1.72
C PRO A 38 -0.66 -6.67 -0.75
N PHE A 39 0.06 -7.77 -0.51
CA PHE A 39 1.25 -7.81 0.35
C PHE A 39 2.12 -9.02 0.03
N SER A 40 3.43 -8.88 0.24
CA SER A 40 4.38 -10.00 0.25
C SER A 40 4.65 -10.45 1.68
N LYS A 41 4.61 -11.76 1.91
CA LYS A 41 4.99 -12.39 3.19
C LYS A 41 6.26 -13.21 3.00
N ILE A 42 7.33 -12.80 3.68
CA ILE A 42 8.64 -13.46 3.64
C ILE A 42 8.98 -13.91 5.06
N GLY A 43 8.62 -15.15 5.38
CA GLY A 43 8.66 -15.65 6.77
C GLY A 43 7.77 -14.80 7.69
N LYS A 44 8.38 -14.13 8.66
CA LYS A 44 7.70 -13.20 9.59
C LYS A 44 7.55 -11.78 9.05
N PHE A 45 8.25 -11.44 7.96
CA PHE A 45 8.26 -10.08 7.43
C PHE A 45 7.08 -9.85 6.48
N ILE A 46 6.45 -8.69 6.64
CA ILE A 46 5.45 -8.17 5.71
C ILE A 46 6.06 -7.01 4.94
N ARG A 47 5.85 -7.00 3.62
CA ARG A 47 6.27 -5.92 2.73
C ARG A 47 5.13 -5.55 1.77
N TYR A 48 5.09 -4.27 1.44
CA TYR A 48 4.20 -3.69 0.44
C TYR A 48 5.04 -3.22 -0.73
N ASP A 49 4.73 -3.68 -1.93
CA ASP A 49 5.26 -3.08 -3.16
C ASP A 49 4.45 -1.81 -3.44
N GLN A 50 5.12 -0.67 -3.48
CA GLN A 50 4.51 0.61 -3.79
C GLN A 50 3.74 0.57 -5.12
N ILE A 51 4.31 -0.04 -6.16
CA ILE A 51 3.69 -0.06 -7.49
C ILE A 51 2.39 -0.87 -7.46
N GLU A 52 2.38 -1.97 -6.73
CA GLU A 52 1.20 -2.82 -6.58
C GLU A 52 0.10 -2.13 -5.77
N ILE A 53 0.49 -1.40 -4.73
CA ILE A 53 -0.42 -0.61 -3.91
C ILE A 53 -1.03 0.55 -4.67
N ASP A 54 -0.24 1.28 -5.45
CA ASP A 54 -0.73 2.41 -6.23
C ASP A 54 -1.78 1.93 -7.26
N LYS A 55 -1.52 0.82 -7.96
CA LYS A 55 -2.52 0.15 -8.83
C LYS A 55 -3.75 -0.33 -8.05
N TRP A 56 -3.54 -0.87 -6.86
CA TRP A 56 -4.65 -1.32 -6.01
C TRP A 56 -5.55 -0.15 -5.62
N PHE A 57 -5.01 1.02 -5.31
CA PHE A 57 -5.80 2.23 -5.06
C PHE A 57 -6.60 2.65 -6.29
N GLU A 58 -5.97 2.68 -7.47
CA GLU A 58 -6.64 3.02 -8.74
C GLU A 58 -7.83 2.08 -9.02
N ASN A 59 -7.66 0.78 -8.80
CA ASN A 59 -8.69 -0.23 -9.03
C ASN A 59 -9.84 -0.20 -8.01
N HIS A 60 -9.62 0.38 -6.82
CA HIS A 60 -10.65 0.53 -5.78
C HIS A 60 -11.28 1.92 -5.80
N LYS A 61 -11.01 2.73 -6.83
CA LYS A 61 -11.70 4.00 -7.05
C LYS A 61 -13.19 3.74 -7.26
N VAL A 62 -14.02 4.30 -6.38
CA VAL A 62 -15.47 4.32 -6.58
C VAL A 62 -15.78 5.40 -7.62
N VAL A 63 -16.14 4.97 -8.83
CA VAL A 63 -16.64 5.86 -9.89
C VAL A 63 -18.18 5.89 -9.82
N GLU A 64 -18.78 7.08 -9.92
CA GLU A 64 -20.23 7.22 -9.98
C GLU A 64 -20.71 6.69 -11.34
N ILE A 65 -21.75 5.86 -11.37
CA ILE A 65 -22.26 5.18 -12.59
C ILE A 65 -22.75 6.18 -13.66
N ARG A 66 -22.88 7.46 -13.32
CA ARG A 66 -23.35 8.53 -14.22
C ARG A 66 -22.42 8.84 -15.39
N ASP A 67 -21.17 8.38 -15.37
CA ASP A 67 -20.19 8.63 -16.43
C ASP A 67 -20.16 7.55 -17.54
N LEU A 68 -21.11 6.60 -17.54
CA LEU A 68 -21.14 5.47 -18.48
C LEU A 68 -22.37 5.40 -19.40
N PHE A 69 -23.18 6.46 -19.51
CA PHE A 69 -24.29 6.53 -20.47
C PHE A 69 -24.45 7.92 -21.06
#